data_AF-A0A1G1KAW9-F1
#
_entry.id   AF-A0A1G1KAW9-F1
#
_cell.length_a   1.000
_cell.length_b   1.000
_cell.length_c   1.000
_cell.angle_alpha   90.00
_cell.angle_beta   90.00
_cell.angle_gamma   90.00
#
_symmetry.space_group_name_H-M   'P 1'
#
loop_
_entity.id
_entity.type
_entity.pdbx_description
1 polymer ?
#
loop_
_entity_poly.entity_id
_entity_poly.type
_entity_poly.pdbx_seq_one_letter_code
_entity_poly.pdbx_strand_id
1 'polypeptide(L)' 'MFFKRLNALQKDSRILSGVKIAVIGPATRSRLMSYGVRSDLMPSSFTTEGLLRAFRKFSVKGKKFFCSVPTLPQKY' A
#
# COMPACT_ATOMS: atom_id res chain seq x y z
N MET A 1 3.33 -9.06 -7.96
CA MET A 1 4.36 -9.67 -7.09
C MET A 1 3.82 -9.96 -5.68
N PHE A 2 3.19 -9.03 -4.97
CA PHE A 2 2.66 -9.27 -3.60
C PHE A 2 1.58 -10.36 -3.49
N PHE A 3 0.41 -10.19 -4.13
CA PHE A 3 -0.69 -11.17 -4.04
C PHE A 3 -0.34 -12.55 -4.60
N LYS A 4 0.58 -12.63 -5.58
CA LYS A 4 1.11 -13.91 -6.08
C LYS A 4 1.89 -14.65 -4.99
N ARG A 5 2.76 -13.96 -4.25
CA ARG A 5 3.50 -14.53 -3.11
C ARG A 5 2.57 -14.91 -1.95
N LEU A 6 1.56 -14.08 -1.72
CA LEU A 6 0.54 -14.33 -0.70
C LEU A 6 -0.23 -15.63 -0.99
N ASN A 7 -0.66 -15.83 -2.24
CA ASN A 7 -1.29 -17.06 -2.70
C ASN A 7 -0.34 -18.27 -2.63
N ALA A 8 0.94 -18.10 -3.00
CA ALA A 8 1.95 -19.16 -2.88
C ALA A 8 2.18 -19.61 -1.42
N LEU A 9 1.91 -18.75 -0.44
CA LEU A 9 1.95 -19.07 0.99
C LEU A 9 0.60 -19.56 1.54
N GLN A 10 -0.37 -19.87 0.68
CA GLN A 10 -1.75 -20.24 1.03
C GLN A 10 -2.44 -19.24 1.97
N LYS A 11 -2.09 -17.95 1.83
CA LYS A 11 -2.71 -16.83 2.55
C LYS A 11 -3.59 -16.04 1.59
N ASP A 12 -4.61 -15.37 2.11
CA ASP A 12 -5.53 -14.51 1.35
C ASP A 12 -5.66 -13.10 1.96
N SER A 13 -6.49 -12.25 1.36
CA SER A 13 -6.66 -10.85 1.78
C SER A 13 -7.11 -10.67 3.24
N ARG A 14 -7.66 -11.71 3.89
CA ARG A 14 -8.02 -11.68 5.31
C ARG A 14 -6.81 -11.47 6.22
N ILE A 15 -5.59 -11.83 5.80
CA ILE A 15 -4.40 -11.56 6.61
C ILE A 15 -4.11 -10.06 6.76
N LEU A 16 -4.68 -9.26 5.86
CA LEU A 16 -4.56 -7.80 5.90
C LEU A 16 -5.62 -7.17 6.80
N SER A 17 -6.53 -7.97 7.38
CA SER A 17 -7.48 -7.52 8.39
C SER A 17 -6.74 -6.97 9.60
N GLY A 18 -7.05 -5.73 9.99
CA GLY A 18 -6.39 -5.01 11.08
C GLY A 18 -5.20 -4.14 10.67
N VAL A 19 -4.81 -4.14 9.39
CA VAL A 19 -3.73 -3.29 8.88
C VAL A 19 -4.32 -2.14 8.06
N LYS A 20 -3.83 -0.92 8.27
CA LYS A 20 -4.22 0.22 7.42
C LYS A 20 -3.42 0.21 6.12
N ILE A 21 -4.11 0.22 4.99
CA ILE A 21 -3.49 0.11 3.67
C ILE A 21 -3.50 1.48 3.00
N ALA A 22 -2.30 2.01 2.73
CA ALA A 22 -2.11 3.21 1.92
C ALA A 22 -1.68 2.83 0.51
N VAL A 23 -2.29 3.46 -0.49
CA VAL A 23 -1.88 3.35 -1.90
C VAL A 23 -1.48 4.71 -2.42
N ILE A 24 -0.43 4.76 -3.23
CA ILE A 24 -0.04 5.99 -3.90
C ILE A 24 -1.06 6.28 -5.01
N GLY A 25 -1.26 5.33 -5.95
CA GLY A 25 -2.03 5.54 -7.18
C GLY A 25 -3.42 4.88 -7.27
N PRO A 26 -4.33 5.43 -8.11
CA PRO A 26 -5.65 4.85 -8.40
C PRO A 26 -5.55 3.51 -9.12
N ALA A 27 -4.52 3.29 -9.94
CA ALA A 27 -4.26 1.99 -10.57
C ALA A 27 -4.04 0.89 -9.52
N THR A 28 -3.24 1.18 -8.48
CA THR A 28 -3.01 0.27 -7.36
C THR A 28 -4.28 0.06 -6.55
N ARG A 29 -5.07 1.12 -6.32
CA ARG A 29 -6.39 1.02 -5.67
C ARG A 29 -7.33 0.09 -6.43
N SER A 30 -7.47 0.28 -7.73
CA SER A 30 -8.33 -0.56 -8.58
C SER A 30 -7.87 -2.02 -8.52
N ARG A 31 -6.56 -2.26 -8.50
CA ARG A 31 -6.01 -3.61 -8.36
C ARG A 31 -6.31 -4.22 -7.00
N LEU A 32 -6.15 -3.47 -5.90
CA LEU A 32 -6.56 -3.94 -4.57
C LEU A 32 -8.05 -4.31 -4.52
N MET A 33 -8.88 -3.48 -5.13
CA MET A 33 -10.34 -3.68 -5.17
C MET A 33 -10.71 -4.98 -5.89
N SER A 34 -9.99 -5.35 -6.96
CA SER A 34 -10.17 -6.65 -7.63
C SER A 34 -9.82 -7.86 -6.75
N TYR A 35 -9.05 -7.69 -5.68
CA TYR A 35 -8.75 -8.71 -4.66
C TYR A 35 -9.62 -8.58 -3.41
N GLY A 36 -10.67 -7.76 -3.45
CA GLY A 36 -11.57 -7.52 -2.30
C GLY A 36 -10.96 -6.64 -1.21
N VAL A 37 -9.87 -5.92 -1.48
CA VAL A 37 -9.18 -5.08 -0.50
C VAL A 37 -9.47 -3.60 -0.78
N ARG A 38 -9.99 -2.88 0.22
CA ARG A 38 -10.15 -1.41 0.16
C ARG A 38 -8.95 -0.72 0.77
N SER A 39 -8.40 0.28 0.08
CA SER A 39 -7.35 1.15 0.63
C SER A 39 -7.96 2.19 1.59
N ASP A 40 -7.38 2.32 2.79
CA ASP A 40 -7.75 3.33 3.79
C ASP A 40 -7.24 4.73 3.44
N LEU A 41 -6.09 4.81 2.76
CA LEU A 41 -5.45 6.07 2.45
C LEU A 41 -5.04 6.12 0.98
N MET A 42 -5.43 7.19 0.29
CA MET A 42 -4.92 7.55 -1.03
C MET A 42 -4.59 9.04 -0.99
N PRO A 43 -3.32 9.45 -1.18
CA PRO A 43 -2.98 10.85 -1.30
C PRO A 43 -3.52 11.40 -2.62
N SER A 44 -3.92 12.67 -2.63
CA SER A 44 -4.39 13.35 -3.84
C SER A 44 -3.28 13.57 -4.87
N SER A 45 -2.02 13.55 -4.41
CA SER A 45 -0.82 13.79 -5.22
C SER A 45 0.14 12.62 -5.04
N PHE A 46 0.62 12.04 -6.15
CA PHE A 46 1.59 10.93 -6.15
C PHE A 46 3.03 11.38 -5.82
N THR A 47 3.19 12.53 -5.17
CA THR A 47 4.49 13.09 -4.78
C THR A 47 4.83 12.71 -3.35
N THR A 48 6.12 12.77 -3.02
CA THR A 48 6.63 12.59 -1.65
C THR A 48 5.95 13.55 -0.67
N GLU A 49 5.69 14.81 -1.06
CA GLU A 49 4.99 15.75 -0.18
C GLU A 49 3.52 15.37 0.02
N GLY A 50 2.85 14.88 -1.03
CA GLY A 50 1.48 14.38 -0.94
C GLY A 50 1.36 13.23 0.06
N LEU A 51 2.34 12.33 0.06
CA LEU A 51 2.45 11.24 1.01
C LEU A 51 2.68 11.76 2.45
N LEU A 52 3.63 12.67 2.65
CA LEU A 52 3.91 13.29 3.97
C LEU A 52 2.66 14.00 4.54
N ARG A 53 1.95 14.74 3.68
CA ARG A 53 0.72 15.45 4.06
C ARG A 53 -0.40 14.48 4.43
N ALA A 54 -0.51 13.35 3.72
CA ALA A 54 -1.44 12.29 4.04
C ALA A 54 -1.08 11.62 5.38
N PHE A 55 0.21 11.40 5.66
CA PHE A 55 0.69 10.85 6.93
C PHE A 55 0.49 11.77 8.13
N ARG A 56 0.51 13.10 7.96
CA ARG A 56 0.24 14.04 9.06
C ARG A 56 -1.12 13.82 9.75
N LYS A 57 -2.10 13.24 9.05
CA LYS A 57 -3.41 12.88 9.61
C LYS A 57 -3.39 11.62 10.47
N PHE A 58 -2.29 10.87 10.48
CA PHE A 58 -2.15 9.63 11.23
C PHE A 58 -1.05 9.78 12.27
N SER A 59 -1.26 9.25 13.47
CA SER A 59 -0.19 9.13 14.45
C SER A 59 0.78 8.03 14.00
N VAL A 60 1.92 8.48 13.47
CA VAL A 60 2.98 7.67 12.83
C VAL A 60 3.98 7.12 13.86
N LYS A 61 3.99 7.68 15.08
CA LYS A 61 5.00 7.41 16.12
C LYS A 61 4.89 5.97 16.61
N GLY A 62 6.00 5.22 16.51
CA GLY A 62 6.10 3.82 16.97
C GLY A 62 5.45 2.77 16.07
N LYS A 63 4.97 3.12 14.87
CA LYS A 63 4.35 2.18 13.94
C LYS A 63 5.35 1.69 12.88
N LYS A 64 5.27 0.41 12.54
CA LYS A 64 6.07 -0.20 11.47
C LYS A 64 5.39 0.05 10.13
N PHE A 65 6.14 0.57 9.16
CA PHE A 65 5.68 0.80 7.79
C PHE A 65 6.28 -0.27 6.89
N PHE A 66 5.42 -0.93 6.11
CA PHE A 66 5.87 -1.83 5.05
C PHE A 66 5.53 -1.21 3.70
N CYS A 67 6.55 -0.76 2.98
CA CYS A 67 6.42 -0.24 1.63
C CYS A 67 6.86 -1.31 0.64
N SER A 68 5.90 -1.92 -0.04
CA SER A 68 6.18 -2.74 -1.22
C SER A 68 6.55 -1.82 -2.38
N VAL A 69 7.80 -1.38 -2.44
CA VAL A 69 8.33 -0.71 -3.63
C VAL A 69 8.51 -1.76 -4.73
N PRO A 70 8.06 -1.51 -5.98
CA PRO A 70 8.58 -2.28 -7.09
C PRO A 70 10.10 -2.10 -7.10
N THR A 71 10.84 -3.16 -7.38
CA THR A 71 12.27 -3.05 -7.70
C THR A 71 12.35 -2.12 -8.90
N LEU A 72 12.66 -0.85 -8.67
CA LEU A 72 13.08 0.04 -9.73
C LEU A 72 14.32 -0.64 -10.33
N PRO A 73 14.39 -0.89 -11.64
CA PRO A 73 15.71 -0.98 -12.23
C PRO A 73 16.38 0.35 -11.89
N GLN A 74 17.48 0.30 -11.12
CA GLN A 74 18.45 1.39 -11.17
C GLN A 74 18.81 1.56 -12.64
N LYS A 75 18.33 2.64 -13.25
CA LYS A 75 18.82 3.07 -14.55
C LYS A 75 18.99 4.59 -14.49
N TYR A 76 20.27 4.93 -14.32
CA TYR A 76 21.04 6.11 -14.72
C TYR A 76 20.45 7.50 -14.45
#